data_AF-A0A946TVG3-F1
#
_entry.id   AF-A0A946TVG3-F1
#
_cell.length_a   1.000
_cell.length_b   1.000
_cell.length_c   1.000
_cell.angle_alpha   90.00
_cell.angle_beta   90.00
_cell.angle_gamma   90.00
#
_symmetry.space_group_name_H-M   'P 1'
#
loop_
_entity.id
_entity.type
_entity.pdbx_description
1 polymer ?
#
loop_
_entity_poly.entity_id
_entity_poly.type
_entity_poly.pdbx_seq_one_letter_code
_entity_poly.pdbx_strand_id
1 'polypeptide(L)'
;MRMYLIGFGSASLIFGVLACWFYLSKGNGKSDPNNKNSKVVYRDKEVVKKVLVREPLPSKFVNYKSIDTARLWNGIDSNSLMNVTQGAFASQERTDRKSYTFEFNVNLRVPLPVKDAQGILSINQNLSEIVPEFDDMIKTGKVSGFYYKLYDLKAKRLQQFLTRLNAVPDRHNFYDCETILELVHPKTKRKVLFIQSDMDVV
;
A
#
# COMPACT_ATOMS: atom_id res chain seq x y z
N MET A 1 22.50 26.18 50.27
CA MET A 1 23.98 26.04 50.36
C MET A 1 24.47 25.58 49.00
N ARG A 2 24.93 26.48 48.13
CA ARG A 2 26.33 26.94 48.00
C ARG A 2 27.26 25.80 47.56
N MET A 3 27.65 25.77 46.27
CA MET A 3 29.04 25.79 45.78
C MET A 3 29.10 25.42 44.29
N TYR A 4 28.92 26.44 43.44
CA TYR A 4 29.65 26.57 42.18
C TYR A 4 31.01 27.18 42.53
N LEU A 5 32.10 26.46 42.30
CA LEU A 5 33.46 26.97 42.04
C LEU A 5 34.39 25.76 42.06
N ILE A 6 35.07 25.45 40.95
CA ILE A 6 36.38 24.74 40.85
C ILE A 6 36.68 24.36 39.37
N GLY A 7 35.70 24.39 38.46
CA GLY A 7 35.95 23.96 37.06
C GLY A 7 36.64 24.96 36.12
N PHE A 8 36.80 26.24 36.50
CA PHE A 8 37.32 27.29 35.60
C PHE A 8 38.85 27.47 35.66
N GLY A 9 39.53 26.88 36.65
CA GLY A 9 40.99 27.02 36.82
C GLY A 9 41.82 26.09 35.94
N SER A 10 41.28 24.97 35.49
CA SER A 10 42.03 23.96 34.71
C SER A 10 42.13 24.27 33.22
N ALA A 11 41.18 25.04 32.66
CA ALA A 11 41.18 25.39 31.23
C ALA A 11 42.24 26.46 30.87
N SER A 12 42.58 27.36 31.80
CA SER A 12 43.52 28.46 31.52
C SER A 12 44.98 28.00 31.48
N LEU A 13 45.34 26.98 32.28
CA LEU A 13 46.69 26.41 32.30
C LEU A 13 47.02 25.64 31.00
N ILE A 14 46.02 25.00 30.37
CA ILE A 14 46.23 24.21 29.15
C ILE A 14 46.49 25.12 27.94
N PHE A 15 45.81 26.27 27.84
CA PHE A 15 46.04 27.23 26.76
C PHE A 15 47.40 27.94 26.88
N GLY A 16 47.85 28.24 28.11
CA GLY A 16 49.16 28.86 28.34
C GLY A 16 50.34 27.98 27.89
N VAL A 17 50.28 26.68 28.19
CA VAL A 17 51.35 25.71 27.82
C VAL A 17 51.41 25.49 26.31
N LEU A 18 50.25 25.39 25.63
CA LEU A 18 50.19 25.24 24.17
C LEU A 18 50.69 26.48 23.44
N ALA A 19 50.37 27.69 23.91
CA ALA A 19 50.87 28.92 23.34
C ALA A 19 52.39 29.08 23.52
N CYS A 20 52.92 28.75 24.71
CA CYS A 20 54.37 28.76 24.95
C CYS A 20 55.10 27.73 24.09
N TRP A 21 54.55 26.53 23.90
CA TRP A 21 55.14 25.52 23.03
C TRP A 21 55.14 25.94 21.55
N PHE A 22 54.06 26.59 21.09
CA PHE A 22 53.98 27.10 19.72
C PHE A 22 54.89 28.33 19.49
N TYR A 23 55.08 29.17 20.52
CA TYR A 23 55.94 30.36 20.43
C TYR A 23 57.43 30.01 20.52
N LEU A 24 57.82 29.05 21.37
CA LEU A 24 59.20 28.54 21.45
C LEU A 24 59.58 27.67 20.25
N SER A 25 58.63 27.01 19.58
CA SER A 25 58.91 26.23 18.37
C SER A 25 59.20 27.09 17.13
N LYS A 26 58.88 28.39 17.13
CA LYS A 26 59.02 29.25 15.93
C LYS A 26 60.33 30.03 15.87
N GLY A 27 61.19 29.92 16.88
CA GLY A 27 62.44 30.67 17.00
C GLY A 27 63.68 29.79 17.10
N ASN A 28 64.03 29.05 16.05
CA ASN A 28 65.40 28.56 15.88
C ASN A 28 65.75 28.27 14.41
N GLY A 29 65.69 29.30 13.58
CA GLY A 29 66.29 29.28 12.24
C GLY A 29 67.78 29.60 12.33
N LYS A 30 68.62 28.61 12.63
CA LYS A 30 70.07 28.67 12.34
C LYS A 30 70.31 28.05 10.97
N SER A 31 70.71 28.87 10.02
CA SER A 31 71.17 28.44 8.70
C SER A 31 72.64 28.02 8.78
N ASP A 32 72.91 26.71 8.73
CA ASP A 32 74.25 26.16 8.55
C ASP A 32 74.56 25.98 7.05
N PRO A 33 75.63 26.57 6.51
CA PRO A 33 75.94 26.54 5.09
C PRO A 33 76.91 25.42 4.77
N ASN A 34 76.51 24.15 4.95
CA ASN A 34 77.18 23.01 4.29
C ASN A 34 76.48 21.68 4.60
N ASN A 35 75.51 21.29 3.78
CA ASN A 35 75.18 19.88 3.61
C ASN A 35 74.68 19.65 2.18
N LYS A 36 75.59 19.16 1.33
CA LYS A 36 75.28 18.69 -0.02
C LYS A 36 74.60 17.32 0.08
N ASN A 37 73.57 17.13 -0.73
CA ASN A 37 72.82 15.89 -1.00
C ASN A 37 71.70 15.52 -0.01
N SER A 38 70.54 16.17 -0.16
CA SER A 38 69.27 15.48 0.00
C SER A 38 68.52 15.52 -1.32
N LYS A 39 68.42 14.35 -1.95
CA LYS A 39 67.63 14.13 -3.16
C LYS A 39 66.16 14.34 -2.78
N VAL A 40 65.61 15.52 -3.06
CA VAL A 40 64.20 15.81 -2.86
C VAL A 40 63.42 14.94 -3.84
N VAL A 41 62.93 13.79 -3.37
CA VAL A 41 61.99 12.96 -4.10
C VAL A 41 60.63 13.62 -3.96
N TYR A 42 60.23 14.39 -4.97
CA TYR A 42 58.83 14.77 -5.15
C TYR A 42 58.05 13.48 -5.40
N ARG A 43 57.37 12.99 -4.36
CA ARG A 43 56.39 11.91 -4.54
C ARG A 43 55.07 12.60 -4.89
N ASP A 44 54.87 12.83 -6.19
CA ASP A 44 53.59 13.26 -6.73
C ASP A 44 52.55 12.22 -6.29
N LYS A 45 51.82 12.53 -5.23
CA LYS A 45 50.60 11.81 -4.90
C LYS A 45 49.56 12.31 -5.88
N GLU A 46 49.47 11.63 -7.02
CA GLU A 46 48.30 11.72 -7.88
C GLU A 46 47.07 11.36 -7.04
N VAL A 47 46.38 12.38 -6.54
CA VAL A 47 45.04 12.20 -5.99
C VAL A 47 44.15 11.94 -7.19
N VAL A 48 44.05 10.68 -7.61
CA VAL A 48 43.07 10.23 -8.59
C VAL A 48 41.70 10.38 -7.94
N LYS A 49 41.15 11.59 -8.03
CA LYS A 49 39.74 11.86 -7.73
C LYS A 49 38.94 11.09 -8.77
N LYS A 50 38.50 9.88 -8.43
CA LYS A 50 37.49 9.15 -9.21
C LYS A 50 36.23 10.02 -9.22
N VAL A 51 36.13 10.87 -10.23
CA VAL A 51 34.90 11.57 -10.55
C VAL A 51 33.96 10.47 -11.02
N LEU A 52 32.94 10.16 -10.23
CA LEU A 52 31.84 9.31 -10.67
C LEU A 52 31.18 10.03 -11.85
N VAL A 53 31.58 9.67 -13.07
CA VAL A 53 30.95 10.15 -14.29
C VAL A 53 29.55 9.61 -14.25
N ARG A 54 28.58 10.50 -14.03
CA ARG A 54 27.17 10.14 -14.07
C ARG A 54 26.87 9.60 -15.46
N GLU A 55 26.11 8.51 -15.52
CA GLU A 55 25.68 7.96 -16.80
C GLU A 55 25.02 9.06 -17.64
N PRO A 56 25.30 9.12 -18.95
CA PRO A 56 24.71 10.12 -19.82
C PRO A 56 23.18 9.97 -19.79
N LEU A 57 22.49 11.10 -19.83
CA LEU A 57 21.03 11.12 -19.89
C LEU A 57 20.55 10.34 -21.14
N PRO A 58 19.40 9.66 -21.04
CA PRO A 58 18.86 8.90 -22.17
C PRO A 58 18.60 9.83 -23.36
N SER A 59 19.06 9.41 -24.54
CA SER A 59 18.95 10.20 -25.78
C SER A 59 17.59 10.09 -26.47
N LYS A 60 16.78 9.11 -26.09
CA LYS A 60 15.43 8.84 -26.62
C LYS A 60 14.52 8.31 -25.53
N PHE A 61 13.21 8.49 -25.72
CA PHE A 61 12.21 7.91 -24.86
C PHE A 61 12.22 6.38 -24.99
N VAL A 62 12.21 5.68 -23.85
CA VAL A 62 12.15 4.22 -23.81
C VAL A 62 10.75 3.82 -23.38
N ASN A 63 10.02 3.17 -24.28
CA ASN A 63 8.71 2.61 -23.95
C ASN A 63 8.88 1.58 -22.84
N TYR A 64 8.02 1.64 -21.84
CA TYR A 64 8.00 0.66 -20.78
C TYR A 64 6.58 0.31 -20.39
N LYS A 65 6.44 -0.87 -19.82
CA LYS A 65 5.20 -1.40 -19.26
C LYS A 65 5.47 -1.78 -17.82
N SER A 66 4.75 -1.17 -16.90
CA SER A 66 4.77 -1.58 -15.50
C SER A 66 3.41 -2.16 -15.12
N ILE A 67 3.47 -3.21 -14.29
CA ILE A 67 2.30 -3.80 -13.64
C ILE A 67 2.50 -3.54 -12.17
N ASP A 68 1.55 -2.83 -11.58
CA ASP A 68 1.49 -2.61 -10.14
C ASP A 68 0.29 -3.39 -9.57
N THR A 69 0.57 -4.27 -8.62
CA THR A 69 -0.45 -5.07 -7.93
C THR A 69 -0.48 -4.58 -6.48
N ALA A 70 -1.50 -3.80 -6.14
CA ALA A 70 -1.70 -3.25 -4.80
C ALA A 70 -3.02 -3.75 -4.22
N ARG A 71 -3.05 -4.05 -2.92
CA ARG A 71 -4.30 -4.32 -2.19
C ARG A 71 -4.86 -3.00 -1.64
N LEU A 72 -6.09 -2.68 -2.00
CA LEU A 72 -6.80 -1.52 -1.47
C LEU A 72 -7.18 -1.75 0.00
N TRP A 73 -7.46 -0.66 0.71
CA TRP A 73 -7.84 -0.67 2.13
C TRP A 73 -9.09 -1.53 2.42
N ASN A 74 -9.98 -1.70 1.44
CA ASN A 74 -11.19 -2.51 1.52
C ASN A 74 -11.00 -3.99 1.09
N GLY A 75 -9.74 -4.44 0.96
CA GLY A 75 -9.39 -5.83 0.65
C GLY A 75 -9.52 -6.23 -0.82
N ILE A 76 -9.79 -5.28 -1.72
CA ILE A 76 -9.85 -5.53 -3.17
C ILE A 76 -8.45 -5.41 -3.76
N ASP A 77 -8.05 -6.40 -4.56
CA ASP A 77 -6.77 -6.38 -5.27
C ASP A 77 -6.91 -5.52 -6.55
N SER A 78 -6.02 -4.55 -6.73
CA SER A 78 -5.97 -3.61 -7.85
C SER A 78 -4.76 -3.91 -8.72
N ASN A 79 -4.99 -4.28 -9.98
CA ASN A 79 -3.94 -4.46 -10.97
C ASN A 79 -3.93 -3.24 -11.90
N SER A 80 -2.96 -2.36 -11.70
CA SER A 80 -2.78 -1.16 -12.52
C SER A 80 -1.72 -1.45 -13.57
N LEU A 81 -2.08 -1.29 -14.84
CA LEU A 81 -1.18 -1.52 -15.96
C LEU A 81 -0.89 -0.17 -16.62
N MET A 82 0.36 0.28 -16.52
CA MET A 82 0.81 1.52 -17.12
C MET A 82 1.60 1.19 -18.39
N ASN A 83 1.05 1.60 -19.54
CA ASN A 83 1.75 1.54 -20.81
C ASN A 83 2.21 2.95 -21.16
N VAL A 84 3.52 3.15 -21.29
CA VAL A 84 4.05 4.44 -21.72
C VAL A 84 4.64 4.33 -23.11
N THR A 85 4.07 5.11 -24.03
CA THR A 85 4.48 5.17 -25.43
C THR A 85 4.93 6.57 -25.79
N GLN A 86 5.90 6.69 -26.70
CA GLN A 86 6.33 7.97 -27.22
C GLN A 86 5.21 8.67 -28.02
N GLY A 87 4.80 9.86 -27.58
CA GLY A 87 3.84 10.73 -28.27
C GLY A 87 4.50 11.81 -29.15
N ALA A 88 3.69 12.74 -29.63
CA ALA A 88 4.10 13.90 -30.42
C ALA A 88 4.61 15.06 -29.54
N PHE A 89 4.52 16.30 -30.04
CA PHE A 89 4.93 17.47 -29.28
C PHE A 89 4.03 17.68 -28.06
N ALA A 90 4.61 18.10 -26.93
CA ALA A 90 3.86 18.33 -25.68
C ALA A 90 2.66 19.29 -25.85
N SER A 91 2.78 20.30 -26.72
CA SER A 91 1.70 21.23 -27.02
C SER A 91 0.49 20.56 -27.70
N GLN A 92 0.73 19.52 -28.51
CA GLN A 92 -0.31 18.74 -29.19
C GLN A 92 -0.92 17.70 -28.24
N GLU A 93 -0.07 16.94 -27.53
CA GLU A 93 -0.52 15.90 -26.58
C GLU A 93 -1.37 16.50 -25.44
N ARG A 94 -1.02 17.70 -24.96
CA ARG A 94 -1.80 18.41 -23.92
C ARG A 94 -3.22 18.74 -24.35
N THR A 95 -3.46 18.92 -25.65
CA THR A 95 -4.80 19.21 -26.19
C THR A 95 -5.61 17.95 -26.50
N ASP A 96 -4.94 16.82 -26.74
CA ASP A 96 -5.62 15.55 -26.92
C ASP A 96 -6.06 14.99 -25.56
N ARG A 97 -7.36 14.73 -25.40
CA ARG A 97 -7.89 14.11 -24.18
C ARG A 97 -7.48 12.64 -24.04
N LYS A 98 -7.02 12.00 -25.13
CA LYS A 98 -6.59 10.60 -25.14
C LYS A 98 -5.12 10.42 -24.79
N SER A 99 -4.33 11.49 -24.70
CA SER A 99 -2.90 11.43 -24.37
C SER A 99 -2.64 10.87 -22.97
N TYR A 100 -3.63 10.99 -22.06
CA TYR A 100 -3.56 10.45 -20.72
C TYR A 100 -4.94 9.93 -20.28
N THR A 101 -5.15 8.62 -20.43
CA THR A 101 -6.38 7.92 -20.02
C THR A 101 -6.09 6.89 -18.93
N PHE A 102 -7.08 6.70 -18.06
CA PHE A 102 -7.07 5.64 -17.06
C PHE A 102 -8.27 4.74 -17.29
N GLU A 103 -8.03 3.46 -17.56
CA GLU A 103 -9.07 2.45 -17.74
C GLU A 103 -9.18 1.61 -16.48
N PHE A 104 -10.38 1.56 -15.89
CA PHE A 104 -10.65 0.79 -14.69
C PHE A 104 -11.68 -0.30 -15.01
N ASN A 105 -11.24 -1.56 -14.91
CA ASN A 105 -12.08 -2.73 -15.16
C ASN A 105 -12.36 -3.44 -13.84
N VAL A 106 -13.64 -3.53 -13.45
CA VAL A 106 -14.07 -4.28 -12.27
C VAL A 106 -14.72 -5.58 -12.66
N ASN A 107 -14.13 -6.68 -12.20
CA ASN A 107 -14.67 -8.02 -12.36
C ASN A 107 -15.47 -8.40 -11.12
N LEU A 108 -16.80 -8.42 -11.23
CA LEU A 108 -17.70 -8.81 -10.16
C LEU A 108 -18.32 -10.18 -10.44
N ARG A 109 -18.34 -11.06 -9.45
CA ARG A 109 -19.04 -12.35 -9.51
C ARG A 109 -20.25 -12.30 -8.57
N VAL A 110 -21.43 -12.63 -9.07
CA VAL A 110 -22.64 -12.67 -8.23
C VAL A 110 -22.81 -14.09 -7.68
N PRO A 111 -23.02 -14.27 -6.36
CA PRO A 111 -23.13 -15.59 -5.76
C PRO A 111 -24.49 -16.24 -6.05
N LEU A 112 -24.49 -17.57 -6.09
CA LEU A 112 -25.72 -18.37 -6.23
C LEU A 112 -26.37 -18.59 -4.87
N PRO A 113 -27.72 -18.56 -4.78
CA PRO A 113 -28.41 -18.78 -3.53
C PRO A 113 -28.35 -20.26 -3.13
N VAL A 114 -28.10 -20.52 -1.84
CA VAL A 114 -28.17 -21.87 -1.26
C VAL A 114 -29.63 -22.33 -1.17
N LYS A 115 -29.91 -23.54 -1.66
CA LYS A 115 -31.25 -24.15 -1.64
C LYS A 115 -31.33 -25.42 -0.82
N ASP A 116 -30.18 -26.04 -0.56
CA ASP A 116 -30.10 -27.33 0.10
C ASP A 116 -30.01 -27.15 1.61
N ALA A 117 -30.70 -28.02 2.35
CA ALA A 117 -30.65 -28.02 3.82
C ALA A 117 -29.21 -28.19 4.33
N GLN A 118 -28.40 -29.02 3.68
CA GLN A 118 -27.00 -29.24 4.07
C GLN A 118 -26.16 -27.96 3.96
N GLY A 119 -26.35 -27.15 2.91
CA GLY A 119 -25.61 -25.90 2.74
C GLY A 119 -26.04 -24.81 3.75
N ILE A 120 -27.32 -24.79 4.12
CA ILE A 120 -27.83 -23.89 5.15
C ILE A 120 -27.26 -24.26 6.53
N LEU A 121 -27.21 -25.57 6.83
CA LEU A 121 -26.73 -26.11 8.09
C LEU A 121 -25.20 -26.06 8.21
N SER A 122 -24.45 -26.06 7.11
CA SER A 122 -22.99 -25.89 7.17
C SER A 122 -22.59 -24.52 7.71
N ILE A 123 -23.44 -23.50 7.52
CA ILE A 123 -23.24 -22.17 8.08
C ILE A 123 -23.76 -22.12 9.53
N ASN A 124 -24.97 -22.64 9.78
CA ASN A 124 -25.61 -22.63 11.10
C ASN A 124 -26.05 -24.04 11.53
N GLN A 125 -25.17 -24.74 12.24
CA GLN A 125 -25.37 -26.16 12.60
C GLN A 125 -26.58 -26.38 13.53
N ASN A 126 -26.87 -25.43 14.43
CA ASN A 126 -27.93 -25.56 15.43
C ASN A 126 -29.32 -25.13 14.92
N LEU A 127 -29.44 -24.77 13.64
CA LEU A 127 -30.68 -24.20 13.12
C LEU A 127 -31.86 -25.19 13.14
N SER A 128 -31.58 -26.48 12.92
CA SER A 128 -32.60 -27.54 12.97
C SER A 128 -33.17 -27.78 14.37
N GLU A 129 -32.44 -27.42 15.43
CA GLU A 129 -32.93 -27.52 16.81
C GLU A 129 -33.86 -26.36 17.17
N ILE A 130 -33.62 -25.19 16.58
CA ILE A 130 -34.36 -23.96 16.86
C ILE A 130 -35.69 -23.92 16.10
N VAL A 131 -35.68 -24.39 14.85
CA VAL A 131 -36.85 -24.34 13.97
C VAL A 131 -37.35 -25.77 13.71
N PRO A 132 -38.43 -26.22 14.37
CA PRO A 132 -38.99 -27.54 14.12
C PRO A 132 -39.53 -27.64 12.70
N GLU A 133 -39.43 -28.83 12.09
CA GLU A 133 -39.89 -29.12 10.72
C GLU A 133 -39.21 -28.26 9.63
N PHE A 134 -38.03 -27.69 9.91
CA PHE A 134 -37.30 -26.83 8.97
C PHE A 134 -36.89 -27.55 7.68
N ASP A 135 -36.41 -28.79 7.77
CA ASP A 135 -36.01 -29.59 6.61
C ASP A 135 -37.17 -29.82 5.64
N ASP A 136 -38.38 -30.02 6.16
CA ASP A 136 -39.58 -30.22 5.34
C ASP A 136 -40.04 -28.92 4.68
N MET A 137 -39.83 -27.79 5.36
CA MET A 137 -40.08 -26.46 4.79
C MET A 137 -39.10 -26.13 3.66
N ILE A 138 -37.81 -26.47 3.79
CA ILE A 138 -36.81 -26.21 2.74
C ILE A 138 -37.11 -27.02 1.47
N LYS A 139 -37.52 -28.29 1.59
CA LYS A 139 -37.87 -29.14 0.44
C LYS A 139 -38.94 -28.54 -0.46
N THR A 140 -39.89 -27.80 0.13
CA THR A 140 -40.97 -27.10 -0.59
C THR A 140 -40.66 -25.62 -0.83
N GLY A 141 -39.56 -25.14 -0.26
CA GLY A 141 -39.13 -23.76 -0.30
C GLY A 141 -38.69 -23.33 -1.69
N LYS A 142 -38.98 -22.07 -2.01
CA LYS A 142 -38.56 -21.44 -3.26
C LYS A 142 -37.57 -20.33 -2.96
N VAL A 143 -36.57 -20.15 -3.80
CA VAL A 143 -35.72 -18.95 -3.74
C VAL A 143 -36.55 -17.71 -4.03
N SER A 144 -36.50 -16.76 -3.11
CA SER A 144 -37.23 -15.51 -3.25
C SER A 144 -36.61 -14.62 -4.34
N GLY A 145 -37.46 -13.89 -5.05
CA GLY A 145 -37.03 -12.84 -5.97
C GLY A 145 -36.22 -11.73 -5.29
N PHE A 146 -36.40 -11.56 -3.96
CA PHE A 146 -35.64 -10.59 -3.17
C PHE A 146 -34.14 -10.85 -3.18
N TYR A 147 -33.69 -12.10 -3.27
CA TYR A 147 -32.26 -12.44 -3.34
C TYR A 147 -31.60 -11.81 -4.58
N TYR A 148 -32.18 -12.04 -5.76
CA TYR A 148 -31.67 -11.46 -7.00
C TYR A 148 -31.76 -9.94 -6.99
N LYS A 149 -32.84 -9.40 -6.39
CA LYS A 149 -32.99 -7.96 -6.29
C LYS A 149 -31.94 -7.32 -5.38
N LEU A 150 -31.60 -7.96 -4.27
CA LEU A 150 -30.57 -7.50 -3.35
C LEU A 150 -29.21 -7.42 -4.07
N TYR A 151 -28.80 -8.46 -4.79
CA TYR A 151 -27.53 -8.44 -5.51
C TYR A 151 -27.53 -7.50 -6.72
N ASP A 152 -28.67 -7.29 -7.41
CA ASP A 152 -28.82 -6.23 -8.42
C ASP A 152 -28.58 -4.84 -7.81
N LEU A 153 -29.16 -4.57 -6.63
CA LEU A 153 -28.96 -3.31 -5.93
C LEU A 153 -27.51 -3.13 -5.45
N LYS A 154 -26.88 -4.20 -4.94
CA LYS A 154 -25.48 -4.16 -4.53
C LYS A 154 -24.54 -3.92 -5.72
N ALA A 155 -24.78 -4.56 -6.86
CA ALA A 155 -24.00 -4.34 -8.07
C ALA A 155 -24.15 -2.89 -8.59
N LYS A 156 -25.37 -2.35 -8.58
CA LYS A 156 -25.62 -0.94 -8.92
C LYS A 156 -24.94 0.02 -7.95
N ARG A 157 -24.97 -0.28 -6.66
CA ARG A 157 -24.27 0.49 -5.64
C ARG A 157 -22.76 0.49 -5.89
N LEU A 158 -22.18 -0.68 -6.17
CA LEU A 158 -20.78 -0.80 -6.54
C LEU A 158 -20.46 0.06 -7.77
N GLN A 159 -21.29 -0.01 -8.81
CA GLN A 159 -21.15 0.80 -10.03
C GLN A 159 -21.12 2.30 -9.74
N GLN A 160 -22.00 2.78 -8.85
CA GLN A 160 -22.06 4.19 -8.46
C GLN A 160 -20.78 4.67 -7.74
N PHE A 161 -20.11 3.78 -7.01
CA PHE A 161 -18.90 4.11 -6.26
C PHE A 161 -17.60 3.74 -7.00
N LEU A 162 -17.64 3.24 -8.23
CA LEU A 162 -16.41 2.88 -8.98
C LEU A 162 -15.44 4.05 -9.17
N THR A 163 -15.97 5.27 -9.36
CA THR A 163 -15.16 6.48 -9.48
C THR A 163 -14.66 7.00 -8.14
N ARG A 164 -15.21 6.49 -7.02
CA ARG A 164 -14.89 6.85 -5.64
C ARG A 164 -14.37 5.61 -4.92
N LEU A 165 -13.13 5.24 -5.21
CA LEU A 165 -12.48 4.03 -4.68
C LEU A 165 -12.49 3.93 -3.14
N ASN A 166 -12.59 5.06 -2.45
CA ASN A 166 -12.71 5.15 -0.99
C ASN A 166 -14.10 4.82 -0.43
N ALA A 167 -15.11 4.65 -1.29
CA ALA A 167 -16.48 4.33 -0.91
C ALA A 167 -16.96 3.00 -1.49
N VAL A 168 -16.06 2.26 -2.15
CA VAL A 168 -16.35 0.93 -2.68
C VAL A 168 -16.55 -0.04 -1.52
N PRO A 169 -17.69 -0.75 -1.45
CA PRO A 169 -17.95 -1.75 -0.43
C PRO A 169 -16.84 -2.80 -0.39
N ASP A 170 -16.46 -3.23 0.81
CA ASP A 170 -15.56 -4.37 0.98
C ASP A 170 -16.24 -5.69 0.54
N ARG A 171 -15.44 -6.77 0.50
CA ARG A 171 -15.93 -8.09 0.10
C ARG A 171 -16.95 -8.67 1.08
N HIS A 172 -16.77 -8.46 2.38
CA HIS A 172 -17.66 -9.01 3.41
C HIS A 172 -19.06 -8.39 3.35
N ASN A 173 -19.13 -7.10 3.03
CA ASN A 173 -20.37 -6.36 2.85
C ASN A 173 -21.03 -6.72 1.51
N PHE A 174 -20.26 -6.97 0.45
CA PHE A 174 -20.87 -7.41 -0.81
C PHE A 174 -21.44 -8.83 -0.71
N TYR A 175 -20.70 -9.76 -0.11
CA TYR A 175 -21.01 -11.20 0.00
C TYR A 175 -21.51 -11.58 1.41
N ASP A 176 -22.46 -10.83 1.95
CA ASP A 176 -23.03 -11.04 3.30
C ASP A 176 -24.19 -12.04 3.31
N CYS A 177 -24.95 -12.16 2.22
CA CYS A 177 -26.21 -12.88 2.18
C CYS A 177 -26.09 -14.18 1.38
N GLU A 178 -26.30 -15.29 2.09
CA GLU A 178 -26.18 -16.65 1.55
C GLU A 178 -27.45 -17.09 0.82
N THR A 179 -28.62 -16.82 1.41
CA THR A 179 -29.89 -17.16 0.76
C THR A 179 -31.08 -16.39 1.32
N ILE A 180 -32.10 -16.23 0.47
CA ILE A 180 -33.43 -15.77 0.85
C ILE A 180 -34.44 -16.75 0.28
N LEU A 181 -35.17 -17.43 1.15
CA LEU A 181 -36.14 -18.46 0.79
C LEU A 181 -37.54 -18.07 1.23
N GLU A 182 -38.51 -18.30 0.36
CA GLU A 182 -39.93 -18.29 0.67
C GLU A 182 -40.32 -19.72 1.05
N LEU A 183 -40.58 -19.92 2.35
CA LEU A 183 -40.95 -21.20 2.93
C LEU A 183 -42.45 -21.23 3.24
N VAL A 184 -43.04 -22.43 3.19
CA VAL A 184 -44.43 -22.65 3.59
C VAL A 184 -44.48 -23.85 4.54
N HIS A 185 -45.04 -23.64 5.72
CA HIS A 185 -45.18 -24.70 6.69
C HIS A 185 -46.17 -25.78 6.16
N PRO A 186 -45.80 -27.07 6.14
CA PRO A 186 -46.60 -28.12 5.50
C PRO A 186 -47.99 -28.30 6.15
N LYS A 187 -48.04 -28.33 7.49
CA LYS A 187 -49.27 -28.48 8.29
C LYS A 187 -50.09 -27.19 8.38
N THR A 188 -49.49 -26.08 8.83
CA THR A 188 -50.23 -24.84 9.12
C THR A 188 -50.42 -23.92 7.91
N LYS A 189 -49.76 -24.20 6.78
CA LYS A 189 -49.74 -23.38 5.56
C LYS A 189 -49.27 -21.94 5.76
N ARG A 190 -48.66 -21.64 6.91
CA ARG A 190 -48.06 -20.32 7.21
C ARG A 190 -46.87 -20.09 6.31
N LYS A 191 -46.78 -18.89 5.75
CA LYS A 191 -45.67 -18.45 4.90
C LYS A 191 -44.60 -17.80 5.78
N VAL A 192 -43.35 -18.13 5.52
CA VAL A 192 -42.19 -17.58 6.21
C VAL A 192 -41.18 -17.12 5.16
N LEU A 193 -40.66 -15.90 5.32
CA LEU A 193 -39.50 -15.45 4.56
C LEU A 193 -38.27 -15.73 5.40
N PHE A 194 -37.48 -16.72 4.99
CA PHE A 194 -36.24 -17.08 5.63
C PHE A 194 -35.09 -16.33 4.97
N ILE A 195 -34.25 -15.68 5.78
CA ILE A 195 -33.08 -14.94 5.33
C ILE A 195 -31.90 -15.45 6.16
N GLN A 196 -30.85 -15.87 5.46
CA GLN A 196 -29.58 -16.21 6.09
C GLN A 196 -28.51 -15.28 5.56
N SER A 197 -27.87 -14.57 6.48
CA SER A 197 -26.77 -13.65 6.20
C SER A 197 -25.73 -13.77 7.31
N ASP A 198 -24.48 -13.68 6.92
CA ASP A 198 -23.34 -13.53 7.81
C ASP A 198 -22.83 -12.09 7.71
N MET A 199 -23.02 -11.32 8.77
CA MET A 199 -22.59 -9.93 8.82
C MET A 199 -21.46 -9.79 9.82
N ASP A 200 -20.27 -9.47 9.30
CA ASP A 200 -19.15 -9.06 10.14
C ASP A 200 -19.36 -7.62 10.62
N VAL A 201 -19.07 -7.36 11.90
CA VAL A 201 -19.18 -6.02 12.49
C VAL A 201 -17.78 -5.42 12.46
N VAL A 202 -17.58 -4.48 11.53
CA VAL A 202 -16.30 -3.78 11.33
C VAL A 202 -16.12 -2.65 12.34
#